data_AF-A0A2M7H7K5-F1
#
_entry.id   AF-A0A2M7H7K5-F1
#
_cell.length_a   1.000
_cell.length_b   1.000
_cell.length_c   1.000
_cell.angle_alpha   90.00
_cell.angle_beta   90.00
_cell.angle_gamma   90.00
#
_symmetry.space_group_name_H-M   'P 1'
#
loop_
_entity.id
_entity.type
_entity.pdbx_description
1 polymer ?
#
loop_
_entity_poly.entity_id
_entity_poly.type
_entity_poly.pdbx_seq_one_letter_code
_entity_poly.pdbx_strand_id
1 'polypeptide(L)'
;MSNSIIPNTNSPLPEGWRWVRLGECKINPPRPRGFSRASDAQTTFVPMAAVDEKTGTIARPEVVPYSKVSQGYTYFEENDVLFAKITPCMQNGKHVIAKNLIDGLGFGTTEFHVIRPNNEVLPDWIHFFIRQPYFLQEATAYFTGAVGQQRVPDEFLSNYTIPLPPIEEQRHLVAKIQELMQEVESARTASEKQLEAAKALPSSYLHEVFESEEAKKWGRRRLGEVCDGDSGVWGDVPDSSKDCYPILRSNNIQDGAMVLGDVAIRKVIEPSIVEAKSLKTGDILVTTSSGSKDLLGKSALFFQPSDGKTYLFSNFTMRVSAKNGIIDSIF
;
A
#
# COMPACT_ATOMS: atom_id res chain seq x y z
N MET A 1 -10.14 -14.55 -25.15
CA MET A 1 -11.52 -15.09 -25.07
C MET A 1 -11.98 -14.90 -23.63
N SER A 2 -12.64 -13.78 -23.34
CA SER A 2 -13.09 -13.46 -21.99
C SER A 2 -14.42 -14.18 -21.74
N ASN A 3 -14.42 -15.17 -20.85
CA ASN A 3 -15.64 -15.68 -20.28
C ASN A 3 -16.24 -14.57 -19.41
N SER A 4 -17.15 -13.77 -19.99
CA SER A 4 -18.04 -12.91 -19.24
C SER A 4 -18.95 -13.79 -18.39
N ILE A 5 -18.62 -13.93 -17.10
CA ILE A 5 -19.55 -14.44 -16.10
C ILE A 5 -20.47 -13.28 -15.75
N ILE A 6 -21.40 -12.97 -16.64
CA ILE A 6 -22.60 -12.21 -16.28
C ILE A 6 -23.30 -13.06 -15.20
N PRO A 7 -23.78 -12.51 -14.08
CA PRO A 7 -24.81 -13.17 -13.30
C PRO A 7 -26.00 -13.24 -14.24
N ASN A 8 -26.06 -14.34 -14.99
CA ASN A 8 -27.18 -14.68 -15.81
C ASN A 8 -28.36 -14.63 -14.85
N THR A 9 -29.30 -13.71 -15.04
CA THR A 9 -30.54 -13.70 -14.27
C THR A 9 -31.33 -15.00 -14.48
N ASN A 10 -30.92 -15.83 -15.45
CA ASN A 10 -31.37 -17.22 -15.63
C ASN A 10 -30.58 -18.28 -14.83
N SER A 11 -29.59 -17.91 -14.03
CA SER A 11 -28.96 -18.86 -13.10
C SER A 11 -29.99 -19.22 -12.01
N PRO A 12 -30.18 -20.51 -11.70
CA PRO A 12 -31.11 -20.92 -10.66
C PRO A 12 -30.63 -20.34 -9.32
N LEU A 13 -31.47 -19.53 -8.70
CA LEU A 13 -31.22 -19.06 -7.34
C LEU A 13 -31.51 -20.20 -6.35
N PRO A 14 -30.85 -20.22 -5.17
CA PRO A 14 -31.22 -21.12 -4.09
C PRO A 14 -32.69 -20.96 -3.69
N GLU A 15 -33.26 -21.98 -3.05
CA GLU A 15 -34.65 -21.94 -2.61
C GLU A 15 -34.92 -20.72 -1.70
N GLY A 16 -36.01 -20.00 -1.98
CA GLY A 16 -36.41 -18.80 -1.22
C GLY A 16 -35.73 -17.50 -1.64
N TRP A 17 -34.72 -17.55 -2.50
CA TRP A 17 -34.07 -16.35 -3.05
C TRP A 17 -34.85 -15.79 -4.22
N ARG A 18 -34.83 -14.46 -4.38
CA ARG A 18 -35.46 -13.77 -5.51
C ARG A 18 -34.56 -12.69 -6.08
N TRP A 19 -34.70 -12.43 -7.38
CA TRP A 19 -34.11 -11.25 -7.99
C TRP A 19 -34.93 -10.02 -7.63
N VAL A 20 -34.26 -8.97 -7.16
CA VAL A 20 -34.87 -7.67 -6.86
C VAL A 20 -34.08 -6.57 -7.53
N ARG A 21 -34.74 -5.45 -7.86
CA ARG A 21 -34.00 -4.25 -8.26
C ARG A 21 -33.49 -3.54 -7.03
N LEU A 22 -32.26 -3.05 -7.08
CA LEU A 22 -31.70 -2.24 -5.99
C LEU A 22 -32.51 -0.93 -5.81
N GLY A 23 -33.21 -0.46 -6.84
CA GLY A 23 -34.22 0.60 -6.74
C GLY A 23 -35.49 0.28 -5.92
N GLU A 24 -35.67 -0.97 -5.46
CA GLU A 24 -36.66 -1.29 -4.41
C GLU A 24 -36.21 -0.74 -3.03
N CYS A 25 -34.92 -0.44 -2.87
CA CYS A 25 -34.41 0.45 -1.83
C CYS A 25 -34.55 1.91 -2.27
N LYS A 26 -34.55 2.85 -1.32
CA LYS A 26 -34.62 4.28 -1.68
C LYS A 26 -33.24 4.75 -2.12
N ILE A 27 -33.11 5.13 -3.40
CA ILE A 27 -31.90 5.73 -3.96
C ILE A 27 -31.97 7.26 -3.82
N ASN A 28 -30.90 7.86 -3.28
CA ASN A 28 -30.76 9.28 -2.98
C ASN A 28 -31.98 9.87 -2.24
N PRO A 29 -32.39 9.31 -1.08
CA PRO A 29 -33.52 9.85 -0.33
C PRO A 29 -33.28 11.34 -0.02
N PRO A 30 -34.25 12.22 -0.30
CA PRO A 30 -34.09 13.64 -0.01
C PRO A 30 -34.07 13.85 1.50
N ARG A 31 -33.42 14.93 1.91
CA ARG A 31 -33.54 15.42 3.29
C ARG A 31 -35.02 15.63 3.63
N PRO A 32 -35.50 15.19 4.82
CA PRO A 32 -36.90 15.35 5.22
C PRO A 32 -37.36 16.81 5.10
N ARG A 33 -38.60 17.01 4.60
CA ARG A 33 -39.19 18.35 4.52
C ARG A 33 -39.34 18.93 5.93
N GLY A 34 -38.93 20.18 6.10
CA GLY A 34 -38.97 20.85 7.41
C GLY A 34 -37.87 20.41 8.38
N PHE A 35 -36.88 19.61 7.93
CA PHE A 35 -35.72 19.29 8.76
C PHE A 35 -34.98 20.57 9.16
N SER A 36 -34.86 20.80 10.46
CA SER A 36 -34.11 21.90 11.05
C SER A 36 -33.25 21.38 12.19
N ARG A 37 -32.03 21.91 12.30
CA ARG A 37 -31.05 21.58 13.33
C ARG A 37 -30.37 22.87 13.76
N ALA A 38 -29.97 22.98 15.03
CA ALA A 38 -29.27 24.17 15.52
C ALA A 38 -27.97 24.39 14.73
N SER A 39 -27.65 25.65 14.44
CA SER A 39 -26.53 26.04 13.56
C SER A 39 -25.17 25.52 14.02
N ASP A 40 -24.99 25.44 15.33
CA ASP A 40 -23.79 25.02 16.07
C ASP A 40 -23.79 23.54 16.46
N ALA A 41 -24.88 22.82 16.21
CA ALA A 41 -24.99 21.40 16.52
C ALA A 41 -23.88 20.62 15.81
N GLN A 42 -23.07 19.90 16.59
CA GLN A 42 -22.01 19.04 16.09
C GLN A 42 -22.62 17.96 15.20
N THR A 43 -22.08 17.76 14.01
CA THR A 43 -22.67 16.90 12.99
C THR A 43 -21.57 16.09 12.32
N THR A 44 -21.83 14.80 12.09
CA THR A 44 -20.89 13.93 11.39
C THR A 44 -20.81 14.33 9.92
N PHE A 45 -19.59 14.64 9.45
CA PHE A 45 -19.28 14.87 8.05
C PHE A 45 -18.34 13.80 7.51
N VAL A 46 -18.70 13.21 6.36
CA VAL A 46 -17.94 12.15 5.72
C VAL A 46 -17.36 12.69 4.40
N PRO A 47 -16.12 13.19 4.39
CA PRO A 47 -15.40 13.45 3.16
C PRO A 47 -15.00 12.12 2.50
N MET A 48 -14.66 12.15 1.21
CA MET A 48 -14.21 10.95 0.49
C MET A 48 -12.92 10.34 1.07
N ALA A 49 -12.08 11.16 1.70
CA ALA A 49 -10.86 10.72 2.38
C ALA A 49 -11.14 9.95 3.68
N ALA A 50 -12.33 10.09 4.27
CA ALA A 50 -12.73 9.36 5.47
C ALA A 50 -13.13 7.91 5.17
N VAL A 51 -13.41 7.57 3.90
CA VAL A 51 -13.80 6.22 3.49
C VAL A 51 -12.56 5.40 3.14
N ASP A 52 -12.34 4.35 3.91
CA ASP A 52 -11.26 3.41 3.67
C ASP A 52 -11.64 2.42 2.56
N GLU A 53 -10.84 2.38 1.50
CA GLU A 53 -11.11 1.58 0.31
C GLU A 53 -10.98 0.06 0.56
N LYS A 54 -10.13 -0.35 1.51
CA LYS A 54 -9.87 -1.77 1.78
C LYS A 54 -10.97 -2.39 2.64
N THR A 55 -11.30 -1.71 3.74
CA THR A 55 -12.24 -2.19 4.76
C THR A 55 -13.68 -1.78 4.47
N GLY A 56 -13.89 -0.70 3.71
CA GLY A 56 -15.23 -0.17 3.46
C GLY A 56 -15.89 0.44 4.69
N THR A 57 -15.08 1.01 5.57
CA THR A 57 -15.50 1.65 6.82
C THR A 57 -15.21 3.14 6.81
N ILE A 58 -15.88 3.87 7.71
CA ILE A 58 -15.58 5.28 7.96
C ILE A 58 -14.43 5.33 8.98
N ALA A 59 -13.21 5.58 8.51
CA ALA A 59 -12.02 5.51 9.35
C ALA A 59 -11.83 6.79 10.18
N ARG A 60 -12.08 7.96 9.58
CA ARG A 60 -11.83 9.28 10.18
C ARG A 60 -12.87 10.29 9.72
N PRO A 61 -14.12 10.20 10.23
CA PRO A 61 -15.11 11.23 9.93
C PRO A 61 -14.70 12.56 10.57
N GLU A 62 -15.16 13.66 9.99
CA GLU A 62 -15.03 14.99 10.58
C GLU A 62 -16.27 15.29 11.43
N VAL A 63 -16.07 16.06 12.50
CA VAL A 63 -17.17 16.61 13.30
C VAL A 63 -17.19 18.11 13.08
N VAL A 64 -18.28 18.60 12.50
CA VAL A 64 -18.41 20.01 12.11
C VAL A 64 -19.77 20.57 12.56
N PRO A 65 -19.87 21.89 12.79
CA PRO A 65 -21.17 22.54 13.03
C PRO A 65 -22.12 22.34 11.85
N TYR A 66 -23.41 22.11 12.14
CA TYR A 66 -24.43 21.90 11.11
C TYR A 66 -24.46 23.01 10.04
N SER A 67 -24.23 24.26 10.43
CA SER A 67 -24.15 25.40 9.50
C SER A 67 -23.16 25.19 8.36
N LYS A 68 -22.06 24.46 8.60
CA LYS A 68 -21.04 24.15 7.58
C LYS A 68 -21.50 23.13 6.55
N VAL A 69 -22.45 22.26 6.91
CA VAL A 69 -22.90 21.13 6.06
C VAL A 69 -24.37 21.22 5.63
N SER A 70 -25.07 22.25 6.11
CA SER A 70 -26.49 22.47 5.86
C SER A 70 -26.86 22.64 4.39
N GLN A 71 -25.92 23.07 3.52
CA GLN A 71 -26.10 23.28 2.09
C GLN A 71 -24.93 22.69 1.30
N GLY A 72 -25.20 22.21 0.07
CA GLY A 72 -24.15 21.74 -0.84
C GLY A 72 -23.54 20.37 -0.51
N TYR A 73 -24.17 19.60 0.39
CA TYR A 73 -23.71 18.27 0.79
C TYR A 73 -24.84 17.24 0.78
N THR A 74 -24.47 15.97 0.59
CA THR A 74 -25.38 14.83 0.55
C THR A 74 -25.80 14.45 1.97
N TYR A 75 -27.09 14.41 2.23
CA TYR A 75 -27.68 13.94 3.50
C TYR A 75 -27.81 12.42 3.51
N PHE A 76 -27.56 11.80 4.66
CA PHE A 76 -27.81 10.38 4.91
C PHE A 76 -28.09 10.13 6.40
N GLU A 77 -28.64 8.97 6.71
CA GLU A 77 -28.99 8.51 8.05
C GLU A 77 -28.19 7.26 8.43
N GLU A 78 -28.25 6.90 9.71
CA GLU A 78 -27.69 5.67 10.24
C GLU A 78 -28.17 4.46 9.42
N ASN A 79 -27.24 3.58 9.07
CA ASN A 79 -27.44 2.40 8.22
C ASN A 79 -27.71 2.66 6.73
N ASP A 80 -27.65 3.91 6.26
CA ASP A 80 -27.59 4.16 4.82
C ASP A 80 -26.26 3.64 4.24
N VAL A 81 -26.31 3.08 3.02
CA VAL A 81 -25.11 2.67 2.29
C VAL A 81 -24.70 3.79 1.34
N LEU A 82 -23.50 4.33 1.54
CA LEU A 82 -22.92 5.39 0.73
C LEU A 82 -22.09 4.77 -0.39
N PHE A 83 -22.46 5.03 -1.63
CA PHE A 83 -21.78 4.58 -2.83
C PHE A 83 -21.02 5.75 -3.47
N ALA A 84 -19.68 5.77 -3.38
CA ALA A 84 -18.88 6.72 -4.15
C ALA A 84 -19.18 6.58 -5.65
N LYS A 85 -19.59 7.67 -6.31
CA LYS A 85 -19.98 7.64 -7.72
C LYS A 85 -18.90 8.10 -8.69
N ILE A 86 -17.81 8.71 -8.21
CA ILE A 86 -16.77 9.35 -9.01
C ILE A 86 -15.48 8.54 -9.12
N THR A 87 -14.80 8.63 -10.26
CA THR A 87 -13.44 8.09 -10.47
C THR A 87 -12.37 8.85 -9.66
N PRO A 88 -11.36 8.17 -9.08
CA PRO A 88 -11.17 6.72 -8.99
C PRO A 88 -11.88 6.08 -7.77
N CYS A 89 -12.55 6.89 -6.95
CA CYS A 89 -13.08 6.44 -5.65
C CYS A 89 -14.11 5.33 -5.76
N MET A 90 -14.98 5.37 -6.79
CA MET A 90 -15.91 4.28 -7.10
C MET A 90 -15.16 2.99 -7.42
N GLN A 91 -14.15 3.06 -8.29
CA GLN A 91 -13.39 1.89 -8.75
C GLN A 91 -12.58 1.24 -7.62
N ASN A 92 -12.08 2.06 -6.68
CA ASN A 92 -11.40 1.58 -5.50
C ASN A 92 -12.38 0.99 -4.46
N GLY A 93 -13.69 0.99 -4.73
CA GLY A 93 -14.68 0.47 -3.80
C GLY A 93 -14.82 1.31 -2.55
N LYS A 94 -14.74 2.65 -2.64
CA LYS A 94 -15.02 3.55 -1.49
C LYS A 94 -16.51 3.62 -1.19
N HIS A 95 -17.08 2.46 -0.85
CA HIS A 95 -18.46 2.25 -0.46
C HIS A 95 -18.50 1.84 1.00
N VAL A 96 -19.45 2.41 1.75
CA VAL A 96 -19.46 2.33 3.20
C VAL A 96 -20.88 2.36 3.75
N ILE A 97 -21.11 1.67 4.87
CA ILE A 97 -22.34 1.82 5.65
C ILE A 97 -22.13 2.97 6.63
N ALA A 98 -23.05 3.93 6.62
CA ALA A 98 -23.03 5.04 7.55
C ALA A 98 -23.34 4.52 8.96
N LYS A 99 -22.28 4.34 9.77
CA LYS A 99 -22.37 3.84 11.15
C LYS A 99 -21.85 4.86 12.16
N ASN A 100 -22.43 4.87 13.36
CA ASN A 100 -22.03 5.71 14.50
C ASN A 100 -22.13 7.21 14.22
N LEU A 101 -23.23 7.65 13.62
CA LEU A 101 -23.47 9.05 13.30
C LEU A 101 -23.96 9.83 14.52
N ILE A 102 -23.55 11.09 14.65
CA ILE A 102 -24.08 11.98 15.71
C ILE A 102 -25.57 12.20 15.45
N ASP A 103 -26.40 11.83 16.42
CA ASP A 103 -27.87 11.81 16.35
C ASP A 103 -28.44 10.95 15.20
N GLY A 104 -27.69 9.95 14.74
CA GLY A 104 -28.13 9.03 13.68
C GLY A 104 -28.22 9.67 12.29
N LEU A 105 -27.58 10.81 12.06
CA LEU A 105 -27.56 11.50 10.77
C LEU A 105 -26.19 12.04 10.40
N GLY A 106 -25.94 12.18 9.11
CA GLY A 106 -24.68 12.71 8.61
C GLY A 106 -24.81 13.42 7.28
N PHE A 107 -23.74 14.12 6.94
CA PHE A 107 -23.56 14.76 5.65
C PHE A 107 -22.26 14.29 5.01
N GLY A 108 -22.21 14.24 3.69
CA GLY A 108 -21.01 13.85 2.97
C GLY A 108 -20.85 14.62 1.68
N THR A 109 -19.73 14.39 1.01
CA THR A 109 -19.51 14.97 -0.32
C THR A 109 -20.68 14.66 -1.28
N THR A 110 -20.92 15.57 -2.22
CA THR A 110 -21.89 15.39 -3.32
C THR A 110 -21.56 14.20 -4.22
N GLU A 111 -20.36 13.62 -4.08
CA GLU A 111 -19.88 12.46 -4.83
C GLU A 111 -20.35 11.10 -4.27
N PHE A 112 -21.31 11.10 -3.34
CA PHE A 112 -22.02 9.90 -2.93
C PHE A 112 -23.39 9.78 -3.63
N HIS A 113 -23.74 8.53 -3.97
CA HIS A 113 -25.12 8.09 -3.97
C HIS A 113 -25.45 7.46 -2.62
N VAL A 114 -26.69 7.66 -2.15
CA VAL A 114 -27.17 7.10 -0.88
C VAL A 114 -28.18 6.02 -1.19
N ILE A 115 -27.96 4.82 -0.68
CA ILE A 115 -28.87 3.69 -0.79
C ILE A 115 -29.43 3.44 0.60
N ARG A 116 -30.71 3.72 0.80
CA ARG A 116 -31.41 3.45 2.06
C ARG A 116 -32.19 2.15 1.95
N PRO A 117 -31.76 1.08 2.66
CA PRO A 117 -32.46 -0.20 2.64
C PRO A 117 -33.90 -0.07 3.16
N ASN A 118 -34.77 -0.97 2.71
CA ASN A 118 -36.09 -1.18 3.30
C ASN A 118 -36.03 -2.30 4.36
N ASN A 119 -37.17 -2.68 4.94
CA ASN A 119 -37.21 -3.69 6.01
C ASN A 119 -36.88 -5.12 5.55
N GLU A 120 -36.76 -5.36 4.25
CA GLU A 120 -36.49 -6.69 3.67
C GLU A 120 -35.02 -6.90 3.30
N VAL A 121 -34.19 -5.85 3.37
CA VAL A 121 -32.79 -5.88 2.93
C VAL A 121 -31.88 -5.33 4.02
N LEU A 122 -30.87 -6.11 4.41
CA LEU A 122 -29.84 -5.63 5.34
C LEU A 122 -28.88 -4.66 4.63
N PRO A 123 -28.46 -3.56 5.29
CA PRO A 123 -27.44 -2.66 4.74
C PRO A 123 -26.12 -3.39 4.46
N ASP A 124 -25.72 -4.31 5.35
CA ASP A 124 -24.51 -5.11 5.19
C ASP A 124 -24.58 -6.04 3.96
N TRP A 125 -25.76 -6.56 3.60
CA TRP A 125 -25.95 -7.34 2.38
C TRP A 125 -25.64 -6.50 1.13
N ILE A 126 -26.22 -5.29 1.05
CA ILE A 126 -25.96 -4.35 -0.06
C ILE A 126 -24.48 -3.98 -0.09
N HIS A 127 -23.90 -3.62 1.06
CA HIS A 127 -22.50 -3.20 1.16
C HIS A 127 -21.52 -4.26 0.68
N PHE A 128 -21.71 -5.52 1.08
CA PHE A 128 -20.86 -6.61 0.59
C PHE A 128 -21.06 -6.87 -0.90
N PHE A 129 -22.31 -6.80 -1.39
CA PHE A 129 -22.61 -7.02 -2.80
C PHE A 129 -21.98 -5.97 -3.71
N ILE A 130 -22.15 -4.68 -3.43
CA ILE A 130 -21.64 -3.59 -4.29
C ILE A 130 -20.10 -3.45 -4.28
N ARG A 131 -19.41 -4.10 -3.33
CA ARG A 131 -17.95 -4.11 -3.23
C ARG A 131 -17.32 -5.28 -3.98
N GLN A 132 -18.11 -6.16 -4.59
CA GLN A 132 -17.59 -7.28 -5.36
C GLN A 132 -16.87 -6.78 -6.62
N PRO A 133 -15.74 -7.40 -7.02
CA PRO A 133 -15.00 -6.98 -8.22
C PRO A 133 -15.87 -6.89 -9.47
N TYR A 134 -16.83 -7.82 -9.61
CA TYR A 134 -17.75 -7.86 -10.74
C TYR A 134 -18.68 -6.64 -10.77
N PHE A 135 -19.31 -6.30 -9.64
CA PHE A 135 -20.16 -5.11 -9.54
C PHE A 135 -19.38 -3.84 -9.87
N LEU A 136 -18.16 -3.70 -9.33
CA LEU A 136 -17.30 -2.54 -9.60
C LEU A 136 -16.92 -2.44 -11.08
N GLN A 137 -16.70 -3.56 -11.77
CA GLN A 137 -16.42 -3.60 -13.20
C GLN A 137 -17.63 -3.15 -14.02
N GLU A 138 -18.84 -3.62 -13.69
CA GLU A 138 -20.05 -3.19 -14.39
C GLU A 138 -20.37 -1.72 -14.13
N ALA A 139 -20.26 -1.26 -12.89
CA ALA A 139 -20.41 0.15 -12.55
C ALA A 139 -19.40 1.02 -13.32
N THR A 140 -18.17 0.54 -13.49
CA THR A 140 -17.14 1.22 -14.29
C THR A 140 -17.53 1.32 -15.76
N ALA A 141 -18.15 0.29 -16.33
CA ALA A 141 -18.62 0.32 -17.72
C ALA A 141 -19.77 1.31 -17.95
N TYR A 142 -20.51 1.66 -16.90
CA TYR A 142 -21.61 2.65 -16.92
C TYR A 142 -21.16 4.08 -16.65
N PHE A 143 -19.86 4.35 -16.60
CA PHE A 143 -19.34 5.69 -16.38
C PHE A 143 -19.75 6.68 -17.48
N THR A 144 -20.18 7.87 -17.06
CA THR A 144 -20.50 8.99 -17.95
C THR A 144 -19.67 10.22 -17.57
N GLY A 145 -19.41 11.11 -18.54
CA GLY A 145 -18.65 12.36 -18.32
C GLY A 145 -17.23 12.36 -18.90
N ALA A 146 -16.48 13.44 -18.62
CA ALA A 146 -15.13 13.65 -19.14
C ALA A 146 -14.08 12.77 -18.43
N VAL A 147 -12.99 12.45 -19.13
CA VAL A 147 -11.87 11.64 -18.62
C VAL A 147 -11.36 12.20 -17.29
N GLY A 148 -11.29 11.35 -16.26
CA GLY A 148 -10.85 11.73 -14.90
C GLY A 148 -11.92 12.39 -14.02
N GLN A 149 -13.12 12.65 -14.53
CA GLN A 149 -14.28 13.18 -13.78
C GLN A 149 -15.56 12.41 -14.13
N GLN A 150 -15.42 11.11 -14.38
CA GLN A 150 -16.53 10.25 -14.73
C GLN A 150 -17.34 9.87 -13.50
N ARG A 151 -18.66 9.76 -13.69
CA ARG A 151 -19.62 9.41 -12.64
C ARG A 151 -20.53 8.28 -13.06
N VAL A 152 -20.81 7.38 -12.13
CA VAL A 152 -21.88 6.39 -12.26
C VAL A 152 -23.20 7.10 -12.01
N PRO A 153 -24.17 7.08 -12.96
CA PRO A 153 -25.50 7.65 -12.73
C PRO A 153 -26.27 6.88 -11.65
N ASP A 154 -27.21 7.53 -10.98
CA ASP A 154 -28.12 6.87 -10.03
C ASP A 154 -29.10 5.90 -10.71
N GLU A 155 -29.40 6.14 -11.99
CA GLU A 155 -30.19 5.21 -12.82
C GLU A 155 -29.56 3.81 -12.89
N PHE A 156 -28.22 3.72 -12.93
CA PHE A 156 -27.53 2.43 -12.90
C PHE A 156 -27.88 1.67 -11.61
N LEU A 157 -27.73 2.31 -10.44
CA LEU A 157 -28.07 1.71 -9.15
C LEU A 157 -29.56 1.37 -9.06
N SER A 158 -30.44 2.23 -9.58
CA SER A 158 -31.89 2.02 -9.51
C SER A 158 -32.34 0.79 -10.31
N ASN A 159 -31.69 0.52 -11.46
CA ASN A 159 -32.05 -0.56 -12.36
C ASN A 159 -31.26 -1.85 -12.14
N TYR A 160 -30.16 -1.81 -11.38
CA TYR A 160 -29.32 -2.98 -11.14
C TYR A 160 -30.09 -4.06 -10.35
N THR A 161 -30.03 -5.31 -10.81
CA THR A 161 -30.68 -6.45 -10.16
C THR A 161 -29.72 -7.20 -9.26
N ILE A 162 -30.13 -7.43 -8.01
CA ILE A 162 -29.36 -8.19 -7.02
C ILE A 162 -30.14 -9.44 -6.58
N PRO A 163 -29.44 -10.53 -6.21
CA PRO A 163 -30.07 -11.67 -5.57
C PRO A 163 -30.39 -11.28 -4.12
N LEU A 164 -31.63 -11.56 -3.68
CA LEU A 164 -32.10 -11.28 -2.33
C LEU A 164 -32.54 -12.58 -1.63
N PRO A 165 -31.76 -13.06 -0.65
CA PRO A 165 -32.16 -14.14 0.23
C PRO A 165 -33.28 -13.69 1.20
N PRO A 166 -33.99 -14.64 1.85
CA PRO A 166 -34.79 -14.33 3.03
C PRO A 166 -33.97 -13.60 4.11
N ILE A 167 -34.61 -12.74 4.90
CA ILE A 167 -33.89 -11.86 5.84
C ILE A 167 -33.01 -12.63 6.85
N GLU A 168 -33.45 -13.79 7.31
CA GLU A 168 -32.67 -14.64 8.22
C GLU A 168 -31.44 -15.25 7.54
N GLU A 169 -31.56 -15.62 6.26
CA GLU A 169 -30.43 -16.09 5.45
C GLU A 169 -29.44 -14.94 5.18
N GLN A 170 -29.92 -13.72 4.94
CA GLN A 170 -29.06 -12.54 4.85
C GLN A 170 -28.26 -12.34 6.15
N ARG A 171 -28.92 -12.44 7.32
CA ARG A 171 -28.23 -12.34 8.62
C ARG A 171 -27.14 -13.41 8.76
N HIS A 172 -27.46 -14.66 8.41
CA HIS A 172 -26.52 -15.77 8.48
C HIS A 172 -25.30 -15.55 7.58
N LEU A 173 -25.53 -15.19 6.31
CA LEU A 173 -24.45 -14.94 5.34
C LEU A 173 -23.61 -13.72 5.71
N VAL A 174 -24.24 -12.62 6.14
CA VAL A 174 -23.54 -11.42 6.61
C VAL A 174 -22.66 -11.76 7.81
N ALA A 175 -23.17 -12.49 8.80
CA ALA A 175 -22.39 -12.90 9.95
C ALA A 175 -21.19 -13.78 9.53
N LYS A 176 -21.39 -14.71 8.58
CA LYS A 176 -20.30 -15.55 8.08
C LYS A 176 -19.23 -14.76 7.33
N ILE A 177 -19.64 -13.81 6.49
CA ILE A 177 -18.70 -12.94 5.77
C ILE A 177 -17.90 -12.10 6.77
N GLN A 178 -18.56 -11.53 7.79
CA GLN A 178 -17.90 -10.73 8.82
C GLN A 178 -16.89 -11.55 9.63
N GLU A 179 -17.24 -12.77 10.03
CA GLU A 179 -16.34 -13.70 10.71
C GLU A 179 -15.08 -13.97 9.86
N LEU A 180 -15.25 -14.35 8.59
CA LEU A 180 -14.14 -14.63 7.68
C LEU A 180 -13.25 -13.40 7.44
N MET A 181 -13.85 -12.22 7.28
CA MET A 181 -13.10 -10.97 7.11
C MET A 181 -12.28 -10.62 8.35
N GLN A 182 -12.82 -10.88 9.55
CA GLN A 182 -12.10 -10.67 10.80
C GLN A 182 -10.93 -11.64 10.98
N GLU A 183 -11.09 -12.90 10.59
CA GLU A 183 -10.00 -13.89 10.59
C GLU A 183 -8.86 -13.47 9.66
N VAL A 184 -9.19 -13.04 8.43
CA VAL A 184 -8.22 -12.56 7.44
C VAL A 184 -7.46 -11.34 7.97
N GLU A 185 -8.17 -10.38 8.56
CA GLU A 185 -7.54 -9.17 9.10
C GLU A 185 -6.64 -9.45 10.31
N SER A 186 -7.02 -10.41 11.16
CA SER A 186 -6.20 -10.87 12.28
C SER A 186 -4.92 -11.54 11.79
N ALA A 187 -5.02 -12.40 10.78
CA ALA A 187 -3.87 -13.05 10.16
C ALA A 187 -2.93 -12.02 9.50
N ARG A 188 -3.48 -11.05 8.75
CA ARG A 188 -2.72 -9.97 8.13
C ARG A 188 -1.92 -9.17 9.17
N THR A 189 -2.59 -8.75 10.24
CA THR A 189 -1.96 -7.99 11.34
C THR A 189 -0.85 -8.79 12.04
N ALA A 190 -1.05 -10.09 12.25
CA ALA A 190 -0.03 -10.96 12.84
C ALA A 190 1.21 -11.10 11.94
N SER A 191 1.01 -11.29 10.64
CA SER A 191 2.12 -11.36 9.66
C SER A 191 2.89 -10.04 9.55
N GLU A 192 2.21 -8.90 9.59
CA GLU A 192 2.88 -7.58 9.57
C GLU A 192 3.75 -7.37 10.81
N LYS A 193 3.26 -7.74 12.00
CA LYS A 193 4.06 -7.68 13.24
C LYS A 193 5.28 -8.59 13.19
N GLN A 194 5.13 -9.81 12.65
CA GLN A 194 6.25 -10.74 12.50
C GLN A 194 7.30 -10.20 11.52
N LEU A 195 6.88 -9.59 10.42
CA LEU A 195 7.78 -8.98 9.46
C LEU A 195 8.58 -7.82 10.08
N GLU A 196 7.92 -6.95 10.84
CA GLU A 196 8.60 -5.83 11.52
C GLU A 196 9.54 -6.34 12.62
N ALA A 197 9.15 -7.35 13.39
CA ALA A 197 10.04 -7.98 14.36
C ALA A 197 11.27 -8.59 13.68
N ALA A 198 11.07 -9.33 12.57
CA ALA A 198 12.16 -9.94 11.82
C ALA A 198 13.17 -8.91 11.27
N LYS A 199 12.69 -7.74 10.81
CA LYS A 199 13.55 -6.64 10.37
C LYS A 199 14.34 -5.98 11.49
N ALA A 200 13.80 -5.99 12.72
CA ALA A 200 14.47 -5.41 13.89
C ALA A 200 15.51 -6.36 14.54
N LEU A 201 15.41 -7.67 14.30
CA LEU A 201 16.28 -8.69 14.90
C LEU A 201 17.78 -8.42 14.66
N PRO A 202 18.26 -8.10 13.43
CA PRO A 202 19.69 -7.87 13.21
C PRO A 202 20.24 -6.73 14.07
N SER A 203 19.54 -5.60 14.15
CA SER A 203 19.96 -4.47 14.98
C SER A 203 19.96 -4.82 16.47
N SER A 204 18.94 -5.55 16.94
CA SER A 204 18.88 -6.02 18.33
C SER A 204 20.05 -6.93 18.67
N TYR A 205 20.36 -7.89 17.79
CA TYR A 205 21.46 -8.83 18.00
C TYR A 205 22.83 -8.14 17.98
N LEU A 206 23.05 -7.21 17.04
CA LEU A 206 24.29 -6.44 16.99
C LEU A 206 24.46 -5.57 18.25
N HIS A 207 23.39 -4.94 18.74
CA HIS A 207 23.42 -4.18 19.98
C HIS A 207 23.74 -5.07 21.18
N GLU A 208 23.12 -6.24 21.29
CA GLU A 208 23.42 -7.22 22.34
C GLU A 208 24.89 -7.68 22.31
N VAL A 209 25.41 -8.01 21.12
CA VAL A 209 26.80 -8.45 20.95
C VAL A 209 27.79 -7.35 21.31
N PHE A 210 27.64 -6.16 20.73
CA PHE A 210 28.62 -5.07 20.88
C PHE A 210 28.49 -4.27 22.20
N GLU A 211 27.38 -4.42 22.93
CA GLU A 211 27.19 -3.81 24.26
C GLU A 211 27.25 -4.82 25.42
N SER A 212 27.55 -6.09 25.12
CA SER A 212 27.77 -7.13 26.13
C SER A 212 28.90 -6.77 27.12
N GLU A 213 28.83 -7.33 28.33
CA GLU A 213 29.90 -7.16 29.33
C GLU A 213 31.26 -7.69 28.86
N GLU A 214 31.26 -8.63 27.91
CA GLU A 214 32.47 -9.10 27.25
C GLU A 214 33.00 -8.06 26.26
N ALA A 215 32.14 -7.51 25.39
CA ALA A 215 32.52 -6.48 24.43
C ALA A 215 33.06 -5.21 25.10
N LYS A 216 32.55 -4.87 26.29
CA LYS A 216 33.08 -3.74 27.10
C LYS A 216 34.54 -3.93 27.52
N LYS A 217 35.06 -5.16 27.52
CA LYS A 217 36.48 -5.46 27.83
C LYS A 217 37.37 -5.40 26.59
N TRP A 218 36.81 -5.33 25.38
CA TRP A 218 37.58 -5.24 24.16
C TRP A 218 38.29 -3.90 24.04
N GLY A 219 39.56 -3.92 23.63
CA GLY A 219 40.33 -2.71 23.38
C GLY A 219 39.80 -1.93 22.18
N ARG A 220 39.61 -0.62 22.31
CA ARG A 220 39.20 0.25 21.20
C ARG A 220 40.40 0.66 20.36
N ARG A 221 40.29 0.54 19.03
CA ARG A 221 41.29 0.98 18.05
C ARG A 221 40.66 1.93 17.04
N ARG A 222 41.48 2.78 16.41
CA ARG A 222 41.01 3.60 15.29
C ARG A 222 40.86 2.74 14.05
N LEU A 223 39.82 2.97 13.25
CA LEU A 223 39.58 2.16 12.05
C LEU A 223 40.78 2.16 11.08
N GLY A 224 41.47 3.29 10.92
CA GLY A 224 42.68 3.38 10.08
C GLY A 224 43.91 2.61 10.60
N GLU A 225 43.90 2.15 11.86
CA GLU A 225 44.95 1.28 12.41
C GLU A 225 44.77 -0.17 11.93
N VAL A 226 43.54 -0.56 11.59
CA VAL A 226 43.17 -1.96 11.28
C VAL A 226 42.65 -2.15 9.85
N CYS A 227 42.24 -1.07 9.19
CA CYS A 227 41.76 -1.07 7.81
C CYS A 227 42.49 -0.01 6.97
N ASP A 228 42.53 -0.24 5.67
CA ASP A 228 42.84 0.76 4.66
C ASP A 228 41.56 1.19 3.94
N GLY A 229 41.54 2.40 3.39
CA GLY A 229 40.38 2.91 2.68
C GLY A 229 40.74 3.79 1.49
N ASP A 230 39.98 3.63 0.41
CA ASP A 230 40.15 4.41 -0.81
C ASP A 230 38.83 4.67 -1.54
N SER A 231 38.80 5.74 -2.35
CA SER A 231 37.64 6.11 -3.17
C SER A 231 37.64 5.35 -4.49
N GLY A 232 36.45 5.09 -5.03
CA GLY A 232 36.28 4.41 -6.31
C GLY A 232 36.50 5.29 -7.54
N VAL A 233 36.08 4.75 -8.69
CA VAL A 233 36.18 5.34 -10.02
C VAL A 233 34.84 5.23 -10.75
N TRP A 234 34.49 6.20 -11.60
CA TRP A 234 33.26 6.13 -12.42
C TRP A 234 33.53 5.81 -13.89
N GLY A 235 34.70 6.18 -14.43
CA GLY A 235 35.05 5.96 -15.83
C GLY A 235 34.14 6.67 -16.83
N ASP A 236 34.33 6.35 -18.11
CA ASP A 236 33.59 6.93 -19.23
C ASP A 236 32.44 6.03 -19.70
N VAL A 237 31.57 6.60 -20.53
CA VAL A 237 30.54 5.81 -21.24
C VAL A 237 31.25 4.88 -22.23
N PRO A 238 30.96 3.56 -22.23
CA PRO A 238 31.52 2.63 -23.20
C PRO A 238 31.23 3.05 -24.64
N ASP A 239 32.28 3.13 -25.45
CA ASP A 239 32.22 3.25 -26.92
C ASP A 239 32.36 1.89 -27.62
N SER A 240 32.78 0.87 -26.88
CA SER A 240 33.09 -0.49 -27.31
C SER A 240 33.08 -1.42 -26.09
N SER A 241 33.26 -2.73 -26.29
CA SER A 241 33.42 -3.68 -25.19
C SER A 241 34.82 -3.71 -24.57
N LYS A 242 35.79 -3.02 -25.20
CA LYS A 242 37.18 -3.02 -24.76
C LYS A 242 37.33 -2.16 -23.50
N ASP A 243 38.11 -2.64 -22.53
CA ASP A 243 38.44 -1.93 -21.28
C ASP A 243 37.21 -1.49 -20.48
N CYS A 244 36.15 -2.31 -20.53
CA CYS A 244 34.87 -2.05 -19.88
C CYS A 244 34.66 -2.97 -18.67
N TYR A 245 34.33 -2.38 -17.53
CA TYR A 245 34.23 -3.07 -16.26
C TYR A 245 32.88 -2.78 -15.58
N PRO A 246 32.30 -3.76 -14.87
CA PRO A 246 31.18 -3.53 -13.98
C PRO A 246 31.59 -2.64 -12.79
N ILE A 247 30.88 -1.53 -12.60
CA ILE A 247 31.09 -0.60 -11.49
C ILE A 247 29.91 -0.67 -10.53
N LEU A 248 30.19 -1.12 -9.29
CA LEU A 248 29.23 -1.14 -8.20
C LEU A 248 28.99 0.26 -7.65
N ARG A 249 27.71 0.57 -7.40
CA ARG A 249 27.23 1.89 -6.96
C ARG A 249 26.50 1.76 -5.62
N SER A 250 26.15 2.89 -5.02
CA SER A 250 25.33 2.94 -3.81
C SER A 250 24.01 2.18 -3.93
N ASN A 251 23.40 2.13 -5.12
CA ASN A 251 22.16 1.37 -5.38
C ASN A 251 22.37 -0.15 -5.39
N ASN A 252 23.60 -0.62 -5.57
CA ASN A 252 23.93 -2.04 -5.48
C ASN A 252 24.08 -2.50 -4.03
N ILE A 253 24.07 -1.59 -3.05
CA ILE A 253 24.08 -1.93 -1.62
C ILE A 253 22.64 -1.91 -1.11
N GLN A 254 22.09 -3.09 -0.83
CA GLN A 254 20.70 -3.27 -0.39
C GLN A 254 20.64 -4.23 0.79
N ASP A 255 19.97 -3.83 1.86
CA ASP A 255 19.74 -4.65 3.06
C ASP A 255 21.02 -5.32 3.62
N GLY A 256 22.14 -4.60 3.59
CA GLY A 256 23.45 -5.08 4.08
C GLY A 256 24.19 -6.02 3.12
N ALA A 257 23.62 -6.29 1.95
CA ALA A 257 24.19 -7.18 0.94
C ALA A 257 24.53 -6.45 -0.37
N MET A 258 25.45 -7.05 -1.12
CA MET A 258 25.79 -6.59 -2.47
C MET A 258 24.86 -7.24 -3.50
N VAL A 259 24.04 -6.42 -4.16
CA VAL A 259 23.11 -6.81 -5.22
C VAL A 259 23.71 -6.48 -6.59
N LEU A 260 24.00 -7.52 -7.36
CA LEU A 260 24.68 -7.44 -8.66
C LEU A 260 23.70 -7.31 -9.85
N GLY A 261 22.43 -6.99 -9.58
CA GLY A 261 21.47 -6.57 -10.60
C GLY A 261 21.73 -5.11 -11.01
N ASP A 262 21.55 -4.79 -12.30
CA ASP A 262 21.73 -3.43 -12.86
C ASP A 262 23.08 -2.76 -12.49
N VAL A 263 24.17 -3.48 -12.74
CA VAL A 263 25.52 -2.94 -12.56
C VAL A 263 25.90 -2.08 -13.76
N ALA A 264 26.41 -0.87 -13.50
CA ALA A 264 26.82 0.03 -14.56
C ALA A 264 28.09 -0.47 -15.24
N ILE A 265 28.09 -0.62 -16.56
CA ILE A 265 29.31 -0.90 -17.32
C ILE A 265 29.96 0.42 -17.73
N ARG A 266 31.22 0.60 -17.37
CA ARG A 266 31.97 1.84 -17.63
C ARG A 266 33.35 1.51 -18.20
N LYS A 267 33.85 2.40 -19.06
CA LYS A 267 35.19 2.27 -19.65
C LYS A 267 36.22 2.88 -18.72
N VAL A 268 37.25 2.10 -18.37
CA VAL A 268 38.39 2.53 -17.55
C VAL A 268 39.67 2.07 -18.24
N ILE A 269 40.36 3.01 -18.87
CA ILE A 269 41.46 2.70 -19.80
C ILE A 269 42.77 2.47 -19.05
N GLU A 270 43.00 3.17 -17.94
CA GLU A 270 44.28 3.14 -17.24
C GLU A 270 44.43 1.84 -16.43
N PRO A 271 45.37 0.93 -16.78
CA PRO A 271 45.48 -0.37 -16.12
C PRO A 271 45.83 -0.28 -14.62
N SER A 272 46.62 0.72 -14.24
CA SER A 272 46.97 1.02 -12.84
C SER A 272 45.73 1.33 -11.99
N ILE A 273 44.74 2.07 -12.55
CA ILE A 273 43.48 2.38 -11.88
C ILE A 273 42.65 1.11 -11.76
N VAL A 274 42.56 0.31 -12.82
CA VAL A 274 41.82 -0.96 -12.79
C VAL A 274 42.39 -1.86 -11.70
N GLU A 275 43.71 -2.07 -11.66
CA GLU A 275 44.37 -2.88 -10.65
C GLU A 275 44.13 -2.35 -9.22
N ALA A 276 44.33 -1.05 -9.02
CA ALA A 276 44.15 -0.43 -7.70
C ALA A 276 42.70 -0.46 -7.22
N LYS A 277 41.72 -0.32 -8.12
CA LYS A 277 40.28 -0.23 -7.79
C LYS A 277 39.51 -1.53 -7.96
N SER A 278 40.20 -2.63 -8.29
CA SER A 278 39.63 -3.96 -8.33
C SER A 278 39.20 -4.40 -6.93
N LEU A 279 37.94 -4.80 -6.82
CA LEU A 279 37.40 -5.39 -5.61
C LEU A 279 37.83 -6.84 -5.45
N LYS A 280 37.99 -7.26 -4.20
CA LYS A 280 38.31 -8.63 -3.81
C LYS A 280 37.32 -9.10 -2.76
N THR A 281 37.09 -10.41 -2.70
CA THR A 281 36.30 -11.00 -1.62
C THR A 281 36.85 -10.55 -0.27
N GLY A 282 35.98 -10.01 0.58
CA GLY A 282 36.35 -9.44 1.88
C GLY A 282 36.47 -7.90 1.89
N ASP A 283 36.39 -7.23 0.74
CA ASP A 283 36.30 -5.77 0.70
C ASP A 283 34.92 -5.30 1.17
N ILE A 284 34.86 -4.26 1.99
CA ILE A 284 33.60 -3.64 2.43
C ILE A 284 33.39 -2.36 1.64
N LEU A 285 32.26 -2.21 0.95
CA LEU A 285 31.89 -0.94 0.34
C LEU A 285 30.98 -0.15 1.26
N VAL A 286 31.24 1.14 1.40
CA VAL A 286 30.43 2.08 2.18
C VAL A 286 30.04 3.26 1.29
N THR A 287 28.76 3.59 1.23
CA THR A 287 28.31 4.79 0.53
C THR A 287 28.66 6.04 1.31
N THR A 288 29.49 6.91 0.73
CA THR A 288 29.95 8.15 1.36
C THR A 288 29.28 9.39 0.78
N SER A 289 28.77 9.32 -0.44
CA SER A 289 28.04 10.42 -1.09
C SER A 289 26.94 9.87 -1.99
N SER A 290 25.81 10.57 -2.04
CA SER A 290 24.66 10.20 -2.85
C SER A 290 23.70 11.38 -3.00
N GLY A 291 22.95 11.43 -4.10
CA GLY A 291 21.83 12.36 -4.27
C GLY A 291 20.62 12.07 -3.38
N SER A 292 20.55 10.86 -2.78
CA SER A 292 19.55 10.49 -1.78
C SER A 292 20.19 10.29 -0.42
N LYS A 293 19.62 10.92 0.62
CA LYS A 293 20.04 10.75 2.01
C LYS A 293 19.91 9.30 2.48
N ASP A 294 18.93 8.56 1.95
CA ASP A 294 18.63 7.19 2.37
C ASP A 294 19.71 6.18 1.97
N LEU A 295 20.63 6.57 1.08
CA LEU A 295 21.74 5.73 0.63
C LEU A 295 23.02 5.97 1.41
N LEU A 296 23.15 7.10 2.11
CA LEU A 296 24.38 7.43 2.85
C LEU A 296 24.59 6.45 4.01
N GLY A 297 25.83 5.96 4.16
CA GLY A 297 26.20 5.03 5.23
C GLY A 297 25.79 3.58 4.99
N LYS A 298 25.06 3.27 3.91
CA LYS A 298 24.85 1.88 3.50
C LYS A 298 26.18 1.20 3.27
N SER A 299 26.31 -0.03 3.77
CA SER A 299 27.50 -0.83 3.59
C SER A 299 27.18 -2.29 3.29
N ALA A 300 28.09 -2.95 2.59
CA ALA A 300 28.01 -4.38 2.30
C ALA A 300 29.40 -4.97 2.08
N LEU A 301 29.58 -6.22 2.52
CA LEU A 301 30.75 -7.04 2.20
C LEU A 301 30.64 -7.52 0.74
N PHE A 302 31.72 -7.40 -0.01
CA PHE A 302 31.82 -7.87 -1.37
C PHE A 302 32.33 -9.31 -1.40
N PHE A 303 31.61 -10.17 -2.13
CA PHE A 303 32.05 -11.51 -2.50
C PHE A 303 32.21 -11.55 -4.01
N GLN A 304 33.43 -11.87 -4.47
CA GLN A 304 33.74 -11.96 -5.88
C GLN A 304 32.89 -13.05 -6.55
N PRO A 305 32.09 -12.71 -7.58
CA PRO A 305 31.33 -13.71 -8.33
C PRO A 305 32.25 -14.65 -9.11
N SER A 306 31.79 -15.88 -9.33
CA SER A 306 32.48 -16.89 -10.14
C SER A 306 32.36 -16.65 -11.66
N ASP A 307 31.98 -15.45 -12.09
CA ASP A 307 31.77 -15.09 -13.50
C ASP A 307 33.05 -14.61 -14.20
N GLY A 308 34.18 -14.59 -13.47
CA GLY A 308 35.50 -14.23 -13.98
C GLY A 308 35.67 -12.74 -14.29
N LYS A 309 34.71 -11.88 -13.93
CA LYS A 309 34.81 -10.44 -14.21
C LYS A 309 35.52 -9.70 -13.09
N THR A 310 36.29 -8.68 -13.46
CA THR A 310 36.84 -7.71 -12.50
C THR A 310 35.78 -6.67 -12.18
N TYR A 311 35.39 -6.57 -10.91
CA TYR A 311 34.47 -5.55 -10.42
C TYR A 311 35.23 -4.35 -9.87
N LEU A 312 34.81 -3.16 -10.28
CA LEU A 312 35.24 -1.88 -9.72
C LEU A 312 34.10 -1.27 -8.91
N PHE A 313 34.37 -0.17 -8.22
CA PHE A 313 33.39 0.53 -7.40
C PHE A 313 33.40 2.02 -7.71
N SER A 314 32.26 2.67 -7.53
CA SER A 314 32.04 4.08 -7.85
C SER A 314 32.78 5.01 -6.89
N ASN A 315 33.15 6.20 -7.37
CA ASN A 315 33.69 7.29 -6.55
C ASN A 315 32.68 7.85 -5.51
N PHE A 316 31.40 7.47 -5.58
CA PHE A 316 30.39 7.74 -4.55
C PHE A 316 30.43 6.76 -3.36
N THR A 317 31.25 5.71 -3.50
CA THR A 317 31.51 4.70 -2.48
C THR A 317 32.99 4.72 -2.07
N MET A 318 33.24 4.35 -0.83
CA MET A 318 34.57 4.08 -0.30
C MET A 318 34.70 2.59 -0.06
N ARG A 319 35.83 2.02 -0.46
CA ARG A 319 36.21 0.68 -0.05
C ARG A 319 36.93 0.76 1.28
N VAL A 320 36.62 -0.17 2.17
CA VAL A 320 37.32 -0.43 3.43
C VAL A 320 37.83 -1.87 3.36
N SER A 321 39.14 -2.04 3.42
CA SER A 321 39.79 -3.34 3.34
C SER A 321 40.55 -3.62 4.64
N ALA A 322 40.41 -4.81 5.17
CA ALA A 322 41.12 -5.26 6.37
C ALA A 322 42.64 -5.32 6.11
N LYS A 323 43.44 -4.86 7.08
CA LYS A 323 44.89 -5.04 7.05
C LYS A 323 45.23 -6.48 7.40
N ASN A 324 45.98 -7.14 6.52
CA ASN A 324 46.40 -8.53 6.69
C ASN A 324 47.06 -8.76 8.06
N GLY A 325 46.59 -9.80 8.76
CA GLY A 325 47.12 -10.21 10.06
C GLY A 325 46.63 -9.40 11.26
N ILE A 326 45.73 -8.43 11.07
CA ILE A 326 45.12 -7.64 12.15
C ILE A 326 43.68 -8.06 12.40
N ILE A 327 42.86 -8.11 11.35
CA ILE A 327 41.47 -8.54 11.37
C ILE A 327 41.15 -9.34 10.10
N ASP A 328 40.25 -10.31 10.20
CA ASP A 328 39.66 -11.00 9.07
C ASP A 328 38.31 -10.31 8.76
N SER A 329 38.05 -9.99 7.49
CA SER A 329 36.79 -9.36 7.11
C SER A 329 35.68 -10.35 6.78
N ILE A 330 36.01 -11.65 6.71
CA ILE A 330 35.09 -12.73 6.36
C ILE A 330 34.69 -13.56 7.59
N PHE A 331 35.57 -13.68 8.60
CA PHE A 331 35.38 -14.53 9.77
C PHE A 331 35.28 -13.77 11.10
#